data_AF-A0A377GLE9-F1
#
_entry.id   AF-A0A377GLE9-F1
#
_cell.length_a   1.000
_cell.length_b   1.000
_cell.length_c   1.000
_cell.angle_alpha   90.00
_cell.angle_beta   90.00
_cell.angle_gamma   90.00
#
_symmetry.space_group_name_H-M   'P 1'
#
loop_
_entity.id
_entity.type
_entity.pdbx_description
1 polymer ?
#
loop_
_entity_poly.entity_id
_entity_poly.type
_entity_poly.pdbx_seq_one_letter_code
_entity_poly.pdbx_strand_id
1 'polypeptide(L)'
;MKSQKELFEFLCQLIDIQIKKYVALPKIGIGPDARLNGQLVFQEVNELIEFAGQLIDEMESASNDKPVSFELFSSIFEQVKFYLEQEHLRGYAGWLLDENNIHTPLMERINVQIKQLKEIAHSANIEYSSSSKPVTETQRQTEYDSVAIAFYILDLALKIAENPSIELEEKSLRHALPILKRNATTRYCKEEFAQPIRELHQKCSNFLQQFEDQKSNTLLDKANAGVYEKKHREQWSNLLKRYQKIEPNATLFCPEHEWYKIGKLNDEKAKPKSAYSTQNLTLFNGIALGIVVVGMLLIYFMKQQNNENPLNPTLNP
;
A
#
# COMPACT_ATOMS: atom_id res chain seq x y z
N MET A 1 -15.58 4.63 25.00
CA MET A 1 -14.22 4.40 24.47
C MET A 1 -14.12 3.22 23.49
N LYS A 2 -15.23 2.61 23.02
CA LYS A 2 -15.17 1.42 22.14
C LYS A 2 -14.44 1.73 20.82
N SER A 3 -14.91 2.72 20.08
CA SER A 3 -14.33 3.07 18.77
C SER A 3 -12.88 3.56 18.85
N GLN A 4 -12.49 4.21 19.96
CA GLN A 4 -11.11 4.60 20.22
C GLN A 4 -10.20 3.38 20.37
N LYS A 5 -10.64 2.38 21.14
CA LYS A 5 -9.94 1.10 21.28
C LYS A 5 -9.81 0.42 19.91
N GLU A 6 -10.92 0.26 19.18
CA GLU A 6 -10.90 -0.38 17.87
C GLU A 6 -9.97 0.33 16.86
N LEU A 7 -9.97 1.67 16.82
CA LEU A 7 -9.06 2.43 15.96
C LEU A 7 -7.60 2.31 16.40
N PHE A 8 -7.32 2.29 17.70
CA PHE A 8 -5.98 2.08 18.22
C PHE A 8 -5.45 0.69 17.87
N GLU A 9 -6.27 -0.35 18.04
CA GLU A 9 -5.90 -1.73 17.67
C GLU A 9 -5.65 -1.84 16.16
N PHE A 10 -6.50 -1.22 15.35
CA PHE A 10 -6.32 -1.12 13.91
C PHE A 10 -4.99 -0.45 13.55
N LEU A 11 -4.67 0.70 14.17
CA LEU A 11 -3.41 1.41 14.01
C LEU A 11 -2.19 0.53 14.35
N CYS A 12 -2.23 -0.19 15.49
CA CYS A 12 -1.15 -1.09 15.87
C CYS A 12 -0.91 -2.19 14.84
N GLN A 13 -1.97 -2.78 14.28
CA GLN A 13 -1.86 -3.78 13.22
C GLN A 13 -1.30 -3.17 11.93
N LEU A 14 -1.78 -1.98 11.54
CA LEU A 14 -1.32 -1.28 10.35
C LEU A 14 0.17 -0.91 10.45
N ILE A 15 0.60 -0.36 11.59
CA ILE A 15 2.01 -0.01 11.84
C ILE A 15 2.90 -1.25 11.73
N ASP A 16 2.50 -2.38 12.34
CA ASP A 16 3.26 -3.63 12.26
C ASP A 16 3.43 -4.11 10.81
N ILE A 17 2.35 -4.05 10.02
CA ILE A 17 2.35 -4.37 8.59
C ILE A 17 3.30 -3.44 7.83
N GLN A 18 3.19 -2.13 8.01
CA GLN A 18 4.01 -1.17 7.29
C GLN A 18 5.50 -1.30 7.67
N ILE A 19 5.83 -1.56 8.94
CA ILE A 19 7.21 -1.85 9.36
C ILE A 19 7.77 -3.05 8.61
N LYS A 20 7.04 -4.16 8.60
CA LYS A 20 7.48 -5.36 7.88
C LYS A 20 7.66 -5.07 6.39
N LYS A 21 6.79 -4.23 5.79
CA LYS A 21 6.86 -3.87 4.36
C LYS A 21 8.11 -3.07 4.01
N TYR A 22 8.36 -1.94 4.66
CA TYR A 22 9.52 -1.10 4.30
C TYR A 22 10.85 -1.78 4.61
N VAL A 23 10.88 -2.75 5.53
CA VAL A 23 12.07 -3.55 5.82
C VAL A 23 12.32 -4.59 4.74
N ALA A 24 11.26 -5.20 4.21
CA ALA A 24 11.36 -6.21 3.17
C ALA A 24 11.81 -5.58 1.84
N LEU A 25 11.21 -4.45 1.45
CA LEU A 25 11.38 -3.87 0.10
C LEU A 25 12.87 -3.61 -0.30
N PRO A 26 13.75 -3.03 0.53
CA PRO A 26 15.16 -2.83 0.20
C PRO A 26 16.01 -4.11 0.24
N LYS A 27 15.60 -5.12 1.03
CA LYS A 27 16.37 -6.37 1.20
C LYS A 27 16.28 -7.28 -0.03
N ILE A 28 15.18 -7.19 -0.78
CA ILE A 28 14.88 -8.10 -1.90
C ILE A 28 15.65 -7.69 -3.18
N GLY A 29 16.33 -6.55 -3.21
CA GLY A 29 17.11 -6.13 -4.38
C GLY A 29 16.23 -5.81 -5.61
N ILE A 30 14.95 -5.52 -5.38
CA ILE A 30 13.97 -5.18 -6.42
C ILE A 30 14.16 -3.70 -6.80
N GLY A 31 15.30 -3.37 -7.41
CA GLY A 31 15.53 -2.07 -8.04
C GLY A 31 15.42 -0.81 -7.14
N PRO A 32 15.78 0.37 -7.67
CA PRO A 32 15.45 1.66 -7.07
C PRO A 32 13.99 1.87 -6.64
N ASP A 33 13.01 1.21 -7.25
CA ASP A 33 11.59 1.54 -7.00
C ASP A 33 11.01 0.91 -5.75
N ALA A 34 11.42 -0.32 -5.42
CA ALA A 34 11.11 -0.88 -4.12
C ALA A 34 11.78 -0.05 -3.01
N ARG A 35 12.90 0.61 -3.28
CA ARG A 35 13.55 1.52 -2.33
C ARG A 35 12.82 2.86 -2.19
N LEU A 36 12.21 3.39 -3.26
CA LEU A 36 11.30 4.54 -3.21
C LEU A 36 10.04 4.20 -2.42
N ASN A 37 9.37 3.10 -2.77
CA ASN A 37 8.18 2.63 -2.05
C ASN A 37 8.51 2.28 -0.59
N GLY A 38 9.71 1.75 -0.32
CA GLY A 38 10.21 1.54 1.04
C GLY A 38 10.40 2.86 1.80
N GLN A 39 10.93 3.90 1.16
CA GLN A 39 11.04 5.22 1.78
C GLN A 39 9.67 5.83 2.11
N LEU A 40 8.70 5.70 1.20
CA LEU A 40 7.33 6.16 1.42
C LEU A 40 6.71 5.46 2.62
N VAL A 41 6.72 4.13 2.63
CA VAL A 41 6.17 3.35 3.74
C VAL A 41 6.91 3.63 5.05
N PHE A 42 8.20 3.95 5.02
CA PHE A 42 8.94 4.42 6.20
C PHE A 42 8.39 5.76 6.72
N GLN A 43 8.13 6.73 5.84
CA GLN A 43 7.54 8.01 6.23
C GLN A 43 6.10 7.83 6.76
N GLU A 44 5.29 7.00 6.11
CA GLU A 44 3.94 6.62 6.57
C GLU A 44 4.00 6.10 8.03
N VAL A 45 4.97 5.24 8.38
CA VAL A 45 5.10 4.69 9.74
C VAL A 45 5.38 5.77 10.79
N ASN A 46 6.11 6.83 10.46
CA ASN A 46 6.36 7.91 11.42
C ASN A 46 5.05 8.60 11.82
N GLU A 47 4.21 8.96 10.83
CA GLU A 47 2.91 9.60 11.10
C GLU A 47 1.93 8.65 11.79
N LEU A 48 1.88 7.38 11.39
CA LEU A 48 1.01 6.39 12.04
C LEU A 48 1.37 6.17 13.52
N ILE A 49 2.67 6.15 13.86
CA ILE A 49 3.13 6.09 15.26
C ILE A 49 2.71 7.34 16.02
N GLU A 50 2.80 8.53 15.41
CA GLU A 50 2.37 9.77 16.01
C GLU A 50 0.86 9.77 16.29
N PHE A 51 0.04 9.35 15.32
CA PHE A 51 -1.41 9.24 15.49
C PHE A 51 -1.79 8.25 16.59
N ALA A 52 -1.14 7.09 16.64
CA ALA A 52 -1.34 6.13 17.71
C ALA A 52 -0.92 6.70 19.07
N GLY A 53 0.15 7.50 19.11
CA GLY A 53 0.61 8.25 20.28
C GLY A 53 -0.44 9.25 20.79
N GLN A 54 -0.95 10.10 19.90
CA GLN A 54 -1.99 11.08 20.24
C GLN A 54 -3.26 10.39 20.76
N LEU A 55 -3.70 9.32 20.09
CA LEU A 55 -4.89 8.57 20.47
C LEU A 55 -4.72 7.91 21.86
N ILE A 56 -3.57 7.31 22.15
CA ILE A 56 -3.34 6.67 23.45
C ILE A 56 -3.16 7.68 24.58
N ASP A 57 -2.49 8.81 24.36
CA ASP A 57 -2.36 9.89 25.34
C ASP A 57 -3.74 10.39 25.78
N GLU A 58 -4.66 10.50 24.83
CA GLU A 58 -6.03 10.89 25.08
C GLU A 58 -6.84 9.81 25.80
N MET A 59 -6.67 8.54 25.45
CA MET A 59 -7.31 7.43 26.13
C MET A 59 -6.83 7.25 27.58
N GLU A 60 -5.54 7.46 27.85
CA GLU A 60 -4.98 7.47 29.21
C GLU A 60 -5.54 8.66 30.00
N SER A 61 -5.61 9.84 29.38
CA SER A 61 -6.19 11.03 29.99
C SER A 61 -7.69 10.87 30.27
N ALA A 62 -8.41 10.12 29.43
CA ALA A 62 -9.83 9.86 29.63
C ALA A 62 -10.16 8.91 30.75
N SER A 63 -9.16 8.13 31.18
CA SER A 63 -9.23 7.37 32.41
C SER A 63 -9.19 8.27 33.67
N ASN A 64 -8.93 9.58 33.51
CA ASN A 64 -8.90 10.61 34.56
C ASN A 64 -10.04 11.66 34.40
N ASP A 65 -11.27 11.22 34.11
CA ASP A 65 -12.51 12.04 34.04
C ASP A 65 -12.63 13.05 32.88
N LYS A 66 -11.81 12.96 31.83
CA LYS A 66 -11.95 13.79 30.60
C LYS A 66 -12.35 12.96 29.38
N PRO A 67 -13.50 13.19 28.73
CA PRO A 67 -13.84 12.42 27.53
C PRO A 67 -12.80 12.65 26.41
N VAL A 68 -12.57 11.61 25.60
CA VAL A 68 -11.76 11.69 24.38
C VAL A 68 -12.41 12.69 23.42
N SER A 69 -11.63 13.62 22.87
CA SER A 69 -12.04 14.59 21.87
C SER A 69 -12.53 13.89 20.61
N PHE A 70 -13.77 14.16 20.24
CA PHE A 70 -14.33 13.69 18.98
C PHE A 70 -13.57 14.25 17.78
N GLU A 71 -13.10 15.49 17.86
CA GLU A 71 -12.36 16.17 16.79
C GLU A 71 -11.00 15.51 16.55
N LEU A 72 -10.26 15.17 17.63
CA LEU A 72 -8.99 14.46 17.51
C LEU A 72 -9.19 13.07 16.94
N PHE A 73 -10.17 12.33 17.47
CA PHE A 73 -10.52 11.00 16.99
C PHE A 73 -10.89 11.01 15.49
N SER A 74 -11.76 11.95 15.08
CA SER A 74 -12.17 12.08 13.67
C SER A 74 -11.01 12.47 12.76
N SER A 75 -10.12 13.36 13.22
CA SER A 75 -8.93 13.75 12.47
C SER A 75 -7.98 12.56 12.27
N ILE A 76 -7.70 11.80 13.32
CA ILE A 76 -6.86 10.59 13.24
C ILE A 76 -7.51 9.55 12.33
N PHE A 77 -8.81 9.32 12.47
CA PHE A 77 -9.56 8.39 11.62
C PHE A 77 -9.39 8.71 10.13
N GLU A 78 -9.61 9.96 9.72
CA GLU A 78 -9.47 10.37 8.32
C GLU A 78 -8.03 10.24 7.81
N GLN A 79 -7.02 10.51 8.64
CA GLN A 79 -5.62 10.37 8.26
C GLN A 79 -5.18 8.90 8.13
N VAL A 80 -5.72 8.01 8.96
CA VAL A 80 -5.52 6.56 8.82
C VAL A 80 -6.20 6.03 7.56
N LYS A 81 -7.43 6.48 7.30
CA LYS A 81 -8.17 6.17 6.07
C LYS A 81 -7.40 6.60 4.83
N PHE A 82 -6.82 7.80 4.83
CA PHE A 82 -5.97 8.31 3.75
C PHE A 82 -4.87 7.31 3.38
N TYR A 83 -4.06 6.85 4.35
CA TYR A 83 -2.96 5.93 4.06
C TYR A 83 -3.42 4.57 3.52
N LEU A 84 -4.55 4.07 4.00
CA LEU A 84 -5.14 2.84 3.48
C LEU A 84 -5.65 3.00 2.05
N GLU A 85 -6.22 4.15 1.70
CA GLU A 85 -6.63 4.49 0.33
C GLU A 85 -5.43 4.55 -0.62
N GLN A 86 -4.31 5.13 -0.18
CA GLN A 86 -3.09 5.18 -0.98
C GLN A 86 -2.49 3.78 -1.20
N GLU A 87 -2.49 2.92 -0.17
CA GLU A 87 -2.05 1.54 -0.35
C GLU A 87 -2.99 0.75 -1.27
N HIS A 88 -4.30 0.95 -1.14
CA HIS A 88 -5.31 0.34 -2.00
C HIS A 88 -5.08 0.73 -3.46
N LEU A 89 -4.83 2.01 -3.76
CA LEU A 89 -4.55 2.48 -5.12
C LEU A 89 -3.36 1.74 -5.74
N ARG A 90 -2.23 1.68 -5.02
CA ARG A 90 -1.01 0.97 -5.47
C ARG A 90 -1.27 -0.53 -5.65
N GLY A 91 -1.98 -1.14 -4.69
CA GLY A 91 -2.31 -2.56 -4.70
C GLY A 91 -3.25 -2.94 -5.85
N TYR A 92 -4.28 -2.13 -6.09
CA TYR A 92 -5.28 -2.36 -7.13
C TYR A 92 -4.70 -2.21 -8.53
N ALA A 93 -3.86 -1.19 -8.77
CA ALA A 93 -3.11 -1.07 -10.01
C ALA A 93 -2.23 -2.32 -10.26
N GLY A 94 -1.53 -2.81 -9.24
CA GLY A 94 -0.77 -4.05 -9.32
C GLY A 94 -1.63 -5.29 -9.62
N TRP A 95 -2.80 -5.41 -8.99
CA TRP A 95 -3.74 -6.51 -9.24
C TRP A 95 -4.33 -6.47 -10.66
N LEU A 96 -4.61 -5.28 -11.19
CA LEU A 96 -5.05 -5.12 -12.58
C LEU A 96 -3.95 -5.58 -13.56
N LEU A 97 -2.69 -5.23 -13.28
CA LEU A 97 -1.53 -5.63 -14.08
C LEU A 97 -1.36 -7.17 -14.08
N ASP A 98 -1.36 -7.80 -12.92
CA ASP A 98 -1.16 -9.24 -12.82
C ASP A 98 -1.84 -9.82 -11.58
N GLU A 99 -2.71 -10.79 -11.82
CA GLU A 99 -3.26 -11.60 -10.74
C GLU A 99 -2.29 -12.71 -10.41
N ASN A 100 -1.55 -12.49 -9.34
CA ASN A 100 -0.59 -13.44 -8.82
C ASN A 100 -0.80 -13.57 -7.31
N ASN A 101 0.00 -14.44 -6.72
CA ASN A 101 -0.11 -14.75 -5.31
C ASN A 101 0.23 -13.57 -4.38
N ILE A 102 0.64 -12.42 -4.94
CA ILE A 102 1.07 -11.20 -4.24
C ILE A 102 -0.11 -10.24 -4.17
N HIS A 103 -0.65 -9.90 -5.34
CA HIS A 103 -1.66 -8.87 -5.47
C HIS A 103 -3.01 -9.33 -4.94
N THR A 104 -3.36 -10.60 -5.10
CA THR A 104 -4.62 -11.13 -4.57
C THR A 104 -4.66 -11.09 -3.03
N PRO A 105 -3.69 -11.65 -2.28
CA PRO A 105 -3.69 -11.55 -0.83
C PRO A 105 -3.53 -10.11 -0.30
N LEU A 106 -2.78 -9.26 -1.01
CA LEU A 106 -2.70 -7.83 -0.68
C LEU A 106 -4.08 -7.18 -0.74
N MET A 107 -4.81 -7.38 -1.83
CA MET A 107 -6.15 -6.80 -2.02
C MET A 107 -7.15 -7.37 -1.01
N GLU A 108 -7.12 -8.67 -0.74
CA GLU A 108 -7.95 -9.29 0.30
C GLU A 108 -7.69 -8.64 1.67
N ARG A 109 -6.42 -8.50 2.06
CA ARG A 109 -6.05 -7.86 3.34
C ARG A 109 -6.53 -6.41 3.41
N ILE A 110 -6.29 -5.62 2.36
CA ILE A 110 -6.71 -4.21 2.33
C ILE A 110 -8.23 -4.11 2.39
N ASN A 111 -8.97 -4.96 1.68
CA ASN A 111 -10.44 -4.96 1.72
C ASN A 111 -10.99 -5.31 3.12
N VAL A 112 -10.34 -6.23 3.84
CA VAL A 112 -10.66 -6.50 5.25
C VAL A 112 -10.40 -5.27 6.12
N GLN A 113 -9.25 -4.60 5.94
CA GLN A 113 -8.93 -3.38 6.68
C GLN A 113 -9.90 -2.22 6.38
N ILE A 114 -10.31 -2.05 5.13
CA ILE A 114 -11.32 -1.04 4.73
C ILE A 114 -12.66 -1.36 5.39
N LYS A 115 -13.07 -2.62 5.42
CA LYS A 115 -14.30 -3.06 6.10
C LYS A 115 -14.24 -2.74 7.60
N GLN A 116 -13.12 -3.03 8.27
CA GLN A 116 -12.92 -2.70 9.68
C GLN A 116 -13.02 -1.18 9.93
N LEU A 117 -12.39 -0.34 9.10
CA LEU A 117 -12.52 1.12 9.24
C LEU A 117 -13.96 1.60 9.05
N LYS A 118 -14.73 1.00 8.13
CA LYS A 118 -16.16 1.33 7.97
C LYS A 118 -16.98 0.96 9.21
N GLU A 119 -16.68 -0.17 9.84
CA GLU A 119 -17.32 -0.61 11.09
C GLU A 119 -16.98 0.33 12.26
N ILE A 120 -15.73 0.79 12.34
CA ILE A 120 -15.28 1.80 13.31
C ILE A 120 -16.01 3.13 13.08
N ALA A 121 -16.06 3.62 11.83
CA ALA A 121 -16.76 4.85 11.47
C ALA A 121 -18.24 4.81 11.86
N HIS A 122 -18.92 3.72 11.50
CA HIS A 122 -20.31 3.49 11.85
C HIS A 122 -20.52 3.50 13.37
N SER A 123 -19.66 2.80 14.11
CA SER A 123 -19.74 2.74 15.58
C SER A 123 -19.44 4.09 16.25
N ALA A 124 -18.62 4.92 15.62
CA ALA A 124 -18.25 6.25 16.10
C ALA A 124 -19.16 7.38 15.62
N ASN A 125 -20.15 7.08 14.77
CA ASN A 125 -20.99 8.06 14.09
C ASN A 125 -20.18 9.08 13.25
N ILE A 126 -19.13 8.61 12.58
CA ILE A 126 -18.35 9.36 11.59
C ILE A 126 -18.89 9.03 10.20
N GLU A 127 -19.11 10.07 9.38
CA GLU A 127 -19.42 9.89 7.97
C GLU A 127 -18.22 9.30 7.23
N TYR A 128 -18.37 8.12 6.66
CA TYR A 128 -17.33 7.52 5.83
C TYR A 128 -17.34 8.17 4.44
N SER A 129 -16.54 9.22 4.27
CA SER A 129 -16.39 9.94 3.00
C SER A 129 -15.82 9.02 1.90
N SER A 130 -16.11 9.34 0.63
CA SER A 130 -15.60 8.55 -0.51
C SER A 130 -14.11 8.72 -0.78
N SER A 131 -13.49 9.80 -0.30
CA SER A 131 -12.06 10.09 -0.53
C SER A 131 -11.51 10.99 0.57
N SER A 132 -10.38 10.60 1.14
CA SER A 132 -9.66 11.41 2.15
C SER A 132 -8.84 12.49 1.44
N LYS A 133 -8.43 13.53 2.18
CA LYS A 133 -7.54 14.59 1.68
C LYS A 133 -6.22 14.58 2.45
N PRO A 134 -5.09 14.79 1.80
CA PRO A 134 -3.81 14.92 2.50
C PRO A 134 -3.79 16.21 3.33
N VAL A 135 -3.41 16.12 4.61
CA VAL A 135 -3.28 17.28 5.50
C VAL A 135 -1.82 17.65 5.77
N THR A 136 -0.90 16.68 5.72
CA THR A 136 0.54 16.90 5.92
C THR A 136 1.30 16.94 4.58
N GLU A 137 2.53 17.45 4.61
CA GLU A 137 3.43 17.38 3.45
C GLU A 137 3.79 15.93 3.11
N THR A 138 3.99 15.08 4.12
CA THR A 138 4.22 13.65 3.94
C THR A 138 3.06 13.00 3.19
N GLN A 139 1.82 13.35 3.55
CA GLN A 139 0.62 12.81 2.90
C GLN A 139 0.50 13.31 1.47
N ARG A 140 0.77 14.60 1.20
CA ARG A 140 0.81 15.13 -0.17
C ARG A 140 1.82 14.37 -1.03
N GLN A 141 3.04 14.19 -0.53
CA GLN A 141 4.06 13.40 -1.22
C GLN A 141 3.63 11.95 -1.41
N THR A 142 3.02 11.34 -0.40
CA THR A 142 2.53 9.96 -0.46
C THR A 142 1.42 9.81 -1.50
N GLU A 143 0.48 10.74 -1.59
CA GLU A 143 -0.57 10.75 -2.63
C GLU A 143 0.07 10.84 -4.02
N TYR A 144 0.93 11.84 -4.22
CA TYR A 144 1.62 12.03 -5.50
C TYR A 144 2.37 10.77 -5.94
N ASP A 145 3.21 10.21 -5.07
CA ASP A 145 4.01 9.04 -5.42
C ASP A 145 3.14 7.78 -5.62
N SER A 146 2.04 7.65 -4.87
CA SER A 146 1.07 6.55 -5.06
C SER A 146 0.37 6.63 -6.40
N VAL A 147 -0.06 7.83 -6.78
CA VAL A 147 -0.67 8.10 -8.08
C VAL A 147 0.33 7.86 -9.20
N ALA A 148 1.58 8.31 -9.03
CA ALA A 148 2.66 8.07 -9.99
C ALA A 148 2.90 6.57 -10.16
N ILE A 149 3.09 5.82 -9.06
CA ILE A 149 3.24 4.35 -9.09
C ILE A 149 2.09 3.69 -9.86
N ALA A 150 0.84 4.03 -9.51
CA ALA A 150 -0.34 3.47 -10.16
C ALA A 150 -0.38 3.81 -11.66
N PHE A 151 -0.11 5.07 -12.02
CA PHE A 151 -0.04 5.53 -13.40
C PHE A 151 0.93 4.67 -14.22
N TYR A 152 2.18 4.50 -13.79
CA TYR A 152 3.17 3.76 -14.58
C TYR A 152 2.85 2.27 -14.70
N ILE A 153 2.26 1.66 -13.65
CA ILE A 153 1.79 0.28 -13.73
C ILE A 153 0.74 0.14 -14.84
N LEU A 154 -0.23 1.04 -14.86
CA LEU A 154 -1.35 1.00 -15.81
C LEU A 154 -0.90 1.40 -17.22
N ASP A 155 0.00 2.36 -17.32
CA ASP A 155 0.61 2.81 -18.58
C ASP A 155 1.36 1.66 -19.26
N LEU A 156 2.09 0.86 -18.47
CA LEU A 156 2.70 -0.36 -18.97
C LEU A 156 1.64 -1.35 -19.49
N ALA A 157 0.58 -1.59 -18.70
CA ALA A 157 -0.47 -2.53 -19.10
C ALA A 157 -1.09 -2.12 -20.45
N LEU A 158 -1.35 -0.83 -20.64
CA LEU A 158 -1.84 -0.26 -21.90
C LEU A 158 -0.83 -0.42 -23.04
N LYS A 159 0.43 -0.02 -22.84
CA LYS A 159 1.49 -0.13 -23.86
C LYS A 159 1.71 -1.57 -24.34
N ILE A 160 1.71 -2.54 -23.42
CA ILE A 160 1.88 -3.96 -23.79
C ILE A 160 0.59 -4.51 -24.42
N ALA A 161 -0.60 -4.06 -24.00
CA ALA A 161 -1.86 -4.42 -24.66
C ALA A 161 -1.92 -3.94 -26.11
N GLU A 162 -1.44 -2.72 -26.38
CA GLU A 162 -1.37 -2.14 -27.73
C GLU A 162 -0.29 -2.80 -28.59
N ASN A 163 0.89 -3.08 -28.01
CA ASN A 163 2.00 -3.73 -28.70
C ASN A 163 2.63 -4.84 -27.83
N PRO A 164 2.11 -6.09 -27.90
CA PRO A 164 2.67 -7.21 -27.13
C PRO A 164 4.11 -7.56 -27.50
N SER A 165 4.58 -7.10 -28.66
CA SER A 165 5.94 -7.31 -29.17
C SER A 165 6.94 -6.26 -28.69
N ILE A 166 6.52 -5.27 -27.90
CA ILE A 166 7.40 -4.22 -27.37
C ILE A 166 8.64 -4.81 -26.69
N GLU A 167 9.81 -4.28 -27.05
CA GLU A 167 11.08 -4.61 -26.41
C GLU A 167 11.24 -3.74 -25.16
N LEU A 168 11.09 -4.36 -24.00
CA LEU A 168 11.39 -3.73 -22.72
C LEU A 168 12.78 -4.18 -22.27
N GLU A 169 13.57 -3.30 -21.64
CA GLU A 169 14.93 -3.63 -21.16
C GLU A 169 14.90 -4.92 -20.31
N GLU A 170 15.39 -6.03 -20.88
CA GLU A 170 15.18 -7.39 -20.36
C GLU A 170 15.82 -7.60 -18.96
N LYS A 171 16.84 -6.79 -18.64
CA LYS A 171 17.55 -6.85 -17.35
C LYS A 171 16.67 -6.49 -16.15
N SER A 172 15.66 -5.65 -16.31
CA SER A 172 14.77 -5.24 -15.20
C SER A 172 13.48 -6.05 -15.12
N LEU A 173 13.03 -6.75 -16.16
CA LEU A 173 11.68 -7.37 -16.17
C LEU A 173 11.64 -8.90 -16.32
N ARG A 174 12.79 -9.58 -16.22
CA ARG A 174 13.00 -11.05 -16.37
C ARG A 174 11.75 -11.93 -16.23
N HIS A 175 11.20 -12.06 -15.02
CA HIS A 175 10.08 -12.97 -14.74
C HIS A 175 8.70 -12.34 -15.02
N ALA A 176 8.61 -11.02 -15.04
CA ALA A 176 7.37 -10.29 -15.27
C ALA A 176 7.01 -10.22 -16.77
N LEU A 177 8.00 -10.05 -17.65
CA LEU A 177 7.78 -9.83 -19.08
C LEU A 177 6.95 -10.94 -19.77
N PRO A 178 7.23 -12.26 -19.55
CA PRO A 178 6.42 -13.31 -20.15
C PRO A 178 4.96 -13.28 -19.67
N ILE A 179 4.74 -12.92 -18.40
CA ILE A 179 3.41 -12.82 -17.79
C ILE A 179 2.66 -11.63 -18.40
N LEU A 180 3.31 -10.48 -18.50
CA LEU A 180 2.73 -9.28 -19.10
C LEU A 180 2.35 -9.50 -20.57
N LYS A 181 3.22 -10.13 -21.36
CA LYS A 181 2.93 -10.48 -22.76
C LYS A 181 1.76 -11.46 -22.89
N ARG A 182 1.63 -12.42 -21.97
CA ARG A 182 0.45 -13.30 -21.90
C ARG A 182 -0.81 -12.52 -21.51
N ASN A 183 -0.72 -11.63 -20.53
CA ASN A 183 -1.85 -10.85 -20.05
C ASN A 183 -2.36 -9.89 -21.14
N ALA A 184 -1.47 -9.37 -21.99
CA ALA A 184 -1.83 -8.54 -23.14
C ALA A 184 -2.72 -9.21 -24.19
N THR A 185 -2.64 -10.54 -24.33
CA THR A 185 -3.51 -11.31 -25.24
C THR A 185 -4.66 -12.02 -24.52
N THR A 186 -4.76 -11.85 -23.19
CA THR A 186 -5.77 -12.53 -22.37
C THR A 186 -6.48 -11.56 -21.43
N ARG A 187 -5.87 -11.23 -20.28
CA ARG A 187 -6.45 -10.41 -19.22
C ARG A 187 -6.81 -9.00 -19.70
N TYR A 188 -5.88 -8.30 -20.33
CA TYR A 188 -6.07 -6.89 -20.73
C TYR A 188 -7.09 -6.72 -21.85
N CYS A 189 -7.46 -7.79 -22.55
CA CYS A 189 -8.50 -7.78 -23.59
C CYS A 189 -9.92 -7.93 -23.03
N LYS A 190 -10.07 -8.33 -21.75
CA LYS A 190 -11.40 -8.50 -21.14
C LYS A 190 -11.87 -7.18 -20.57
N GLU A 191 -13.10 -6.80 -20.86
CA GLU A 191 -13.63 -5.49 -20.44
C GLU A 191 -13.61 -5.30 -18.92
N GLU A 192 -13.79 -6.39 -18.15
CA GLU A 192 -13.68 -6.39 -16.68
C GLU A 192 -12.32 -5.89 -16.15
N PHE A 193 -11.27 -5.94 -16.96
CA PHE A 193 -9.94 -5.40 -16.63
C PHE A 193 -9.58 -4.19 -17.48
N ALA A 194 -9.90 -4.22 -18.77
CA ALA A 194 -9.56 -3.17 -19.72
C ALA A 194 -10.19 -1.82 -19.33
N GLN A 195 -11.48 -1.81 -18.94
CA GLN A 195 -12.16 -0.60 -18.53
C GLN A 195 -11.57 -0.01 -17.25
N PRO A 196 -11.42 -0.77 -16.13
CA PRO A 196 -10.76 -0.24 -14.93
C PRO A 196 -9.34 0.26 -15.17
N ILE A 197 -8.56 -0.40 -16.03
CA ILE A 197 -7.20 0.05 -16.37
C ILE A 197 -7.26 1.43 -17.03
N ARG A 198 -8.09 1.61 -18.06
CA ARG A 198 -8.24 2.90 -18.78
C ARG A 198 -8.74 4.00 -17.85
N GLU A 199 -9.79 3.73 -17.07
CA GLU A 199 -10.39 4.73 -16.17
C GLU A 199 -9.41 5.17 -15.08
N LEU A 200 -8.70 4.22 -14.46
CA LEU A 200 -7.75 4.52 -13.40
C LEU A 200 -6.50 5.23 -13.96
N HIS A 201 -6.00 4.82 -15.13
CA HIS A 201 -4.89 5.49 -15.82
C HIS A 201 -5.23 6.94 -16.11
N GLN A 202 -6.43 7.21 -16.66
CA GLN A 202 -6.89 8.57 -16.93
C GLN A 202 -6.99 9.42 -15.67
N LYS A 203 -7.52 8.86 -14.57
CA LYS A 203 -7.59 9.56 -13.27
C LYS A 203 -6.20 9.93 -12.77
N CYS A 204 -5.25 8.99 -12.82
CA CYS A 204 -3.89 9.25 -12.40
C CYS A 204 -3.20 10.27 -13.32
N SER A 205 -3.40 10.19 -14.63
CA SER A 205 -2.84 11.14 -15.61
C SER A 205 -3.33 12.57 -15.34
N ASN A 206 -4.64 12.75 -15.15
CA ASN A 206 -5.24 14.04 -14.83
C ASN A 206 -4.68 14.64 -13.54
N PHE A 207 -4.44 13.81 -12.52
CA PHE A 207 -3.83 14.26 -11.27
C PHE A 207 -2.38 14.68 -11.48
N LEU A 208 -1.55 13.86 -12.12
CA LEU A 208 -0.11 14.15 -12.30
C LEU A 208 0.13 15.42 -13.12
N GLN A 209 -0.72 15.71 -14.11
CA GLN A 209 -0.67 16.95 -14.88
C GLN A 209 -0.85 18.22 -14.03
N GLN A 210 -1.48 18.12 -12.86
CA GLN A 210 -1.71 19.25 -11.96
C GLN A 210 -0.56 19.47 -10.97
N PHE A 211 0.36 18.51 -10.81
CA PHE A 211 1.33 18.48 -9.71
C PHE A 211 2.76 18.09 -10.14
N GLU A 212 3.17 18.43 -11.36
CA GLU A 212 4.42 18.00 -12.00
C GLU A 212 5.70 18.27 -11.16
N ASP A 213 5.68 19.27 -10.27
CA ASP A 213 6.82 19.70 -9.46
C ASP A 213 7.07 18.89 -8.15
N GLN A 214 6.26 17.87 -7.83
CA GLN A 214 6.30 17.17 -6.52
C GLN A 214 7.08 15.84 -6.52
N LYS A 215 8.03 15.64 -7.44
CA LYS A 215 8.76 14.36 -7.56
C LYS A 215 9.83 14.18 -6.47
N SER A 216 9.68 13.15 -5.62
CA SER A 216 10.71 12.75 -4.66
C SER A 216 11.78 11.86 -5.29
N ASN A 217 13.04 12.08 -4.91
CA ASN A 217 14.20 11.29 -5.33
C ASN A 217 14.88 10.54 -4.15
N THR A 218 14.26 10.52 -2.96
CA THR A 218 14.87 9.94 -1.77
C THR A 218 14.71 8.42 -1.73
N LEU A 219 15.83 7.68 -1.69
CA LEU A 219 15.84 6.21 -1.66
C LEU A 219 16.17 5.69 -0.27
N LEU A 220 15.38 4.73 0.22
CA LEU A 220 15.72 3.98 1.44
C LEU A 220 16.81 2.94 1.13
N ASP A 221 17.97 3.04 1.78
CA ASP A 221 18.98 1.99 1.71
C ASP A 221 18.77 0.87 2.74
N LYS A 222 19.41 -0.28 2.50
CA LYS A 222 19.25 -1.50 3.30
C LYS A 222 19.82 -1.38 4.73
N ALA A 223 20.88 -0.60 4.93
CA ALA A 223 21.50 -0.43 6.24
C ALA A 223 20.62 0.45 7.14
N ASN A 224 20.13 1.55 6.58
CA ASN A 224 19.20 2.47 7.22
C ASN A 224 17.85 1.81 7.51
N ALA A 225 17.33 0.95 6.62
CA ALA A 225 16.09 0.22 6.87
C ALA A 225 16.14 -0.63 8.16
N GLY A 226 17.28 -1.27 8.46
CA GLY A 226 17.46 -2.05 9.69
C GLY A 226 17.55 -1.19 10.95
N VAL A 227 18.19 -0.03 10.88
CA VAL A 227 18.24 0.94 11.99
C VAL A 227 16.84 1.49 12.28
N TYR A 228 16.09 1.84 11.23
CA TYR A 228 14.73 2.36 11.36
C TYR A 228 13.75 1.31 11.87
N GLU A 229 13.88 0.04 11.44
CA GLU A 229 13.12 -1.08 12.00
C GLU A 229 13.23 -1.13 13.52
N LYS A 230 14.45 -1.10 14.06
CA LYS A 230 14.67 -1.17 15.51
C LYS A 230 13.97 -0.02 16.23
N LYS A 231 14.16 1.21 15.75
CA LYS A 231 13.54 2.42 16.34
C LYS A 231 12.00 2.33 16.32
N HIS A 232 11.42 2.04 15.17
CA HIS A 232 9.96 1.96 15.03
C HIS A 232 9.37 0.79 15.83
N ARG A 233 10.08 -0.34 15.93
CA ARG A 233 9.67 -1.48 16.77
C ARG A 233 9.67 -1.14 18.26
N GLU A 234 10.65 -0.37 18.73
CA GLU A 234 10.69 0.11 20.11
C GLU A 234 9.52 1.07 20.40
N GLN A 235 9.26 2.03 19.52
CA GLN A 235 8.13 2.95 19.65
C GLN A 235 6.78 2.21 19.63
N TRP A 236 6.59 1.31 18.67
CA TRP A 236 5.40 0.47 18.55
C TRP A 236 5.20 -0.44 19.78
N SER A 237 6.28 -1.04 20.29
CA SER A 237 6.21 -1.86 21.52
C SER A 237 5.81 -1.02 22.73
N ASN A 238 6.30 0.21 22.83
CA ASN A 238 5.91 1.12 23.91
C ASN A 238 4.42 1.50 23.83
N LEU A 239 3.88 1.76 22.63
CA LEU A 239 2.44 1.98 22.43
C LEU A 239 1.61 0.78 22.89
N LEU A 240 1.99 -0.44 22.51
CA LEU A 240 1.31 -1.66 22.94
C LEU A 240 1.34 -1.86 24.47
N LYS A 241 2.49 -1.63 25.11
CA LYS A 241 2.63 -1.75 26.57
C LYS A 241 1.75 -0.75 27.31
N ARG A 242 1.62 0.47 26.78
CA ARG A 242 0.71 1.48 27.32
C ARG A 242 -0.74 1.03 27.15
N TYR A 243 -1.10 0.52 25.97
CA TYR A 243 -2.46 0.07 25.69
C TYR A 243 -2.89 -1.11 26.56
N GLN A 244 -1.96 -2.03 26.87
CA GLN A 244 -2.21 -3.16 27.75
C GLN A 244 -2.65 -2.73 29.16
N LYS A 245 -2.27 -1.52 29.61
CA LYS A 245 -2.73 -0.97 30.90
C LYS A 245 -4.19 -0.51 30.84
N ILE A 246 -4.69 -0.15 29.66
CA ILE A 246 -6.05 0.35 29.40
C ILE A 246 -6.99 -0.83 29.12
N GLU A 247 -6.57 -1.77 28.27
CA GLU A 247 -7.36 -2.94 27.86
C GLU A 247 -6.49 -4.21 27.94
N PRO A 248 -6.28 -4.78 29.14
CA PRO A 248 -5.40 -5.93 29.33
C PRO A 248 -5.90 -7.21 28.65
N ASN A 249 -7.21 -7.28 28.37
CA ASN A 249 -7.87 -8.44 27.75
C ASN A 249 -8.09 -8.25 26.24
N ALA A 250 -7.50 -7.22 25.61
CA ALA A 250 -7.62 -7.02 24.18
C ALA A 250 -7.13 -8.25 23.42
N THR A 251 -7.83 -8.60 22.34
CA THR A 251 -7.53 -9.79 21.52
C THR A 251 -6.08 -9.78 21.04
N LEU A 252 -5.49 -8.61 20.79
CA LEU A 252 -4.10 -8.50 20.34
C LEU A 252 -3.04 -8.99 21.33
N PHE A 253 -3.39 -9.20 22.61
CA PHE A 253 -2.53 -9.78 23.64
C PHE A 253 -2.79 -11.27 23.88
N CYS A 254 -3.81 -11.85 23.25
CA CYS A 254 -4.11 -13.26 23.38
C CYS A 254 -3.00 -14.11 22.71
N PRO A 255 -2.61 -15.26 23.27
CA PRO A 255 -1.65 -16.17 22.66
C PRO A 255 -2.04 -16.62 21.24
N GLU A 256 -3.33 -16.67 20.95
CA GLU A 256 -3.90 -17.07 19.67
C GLU A 256 -3.88 -15.94 18.62
N HIS A 257 -3.55 -14.70 19.02
CA HIS A 257 -3.50 -13.58 18.08
C HIS A 257 -2.31 -13.72 17.13
N GLU A 258 -2.61 -13.93 15.85
CA GLU A 258 -1.61 -13.93 14.81
C GLU A 258 -1.44 -12.53 14.21
N TRP A 259 -0.31 -11.90 14.51
CA TRP A 259 0.14 -10.72 13.78
C TRP A 259 0.35 -11.04 12.31
N TYR A 260 -0.04 -10.12 11.42
CA TYR A 260 0.05 -10.31 9.98
C TYR A 260 1.47 -10.71 9.56
N LYS A 261 1.60 -11.87 8.94
CA LYS A 261 2.88 -12.36 8.41
C LYS A 261 3.02 -11.84 6.99
N ILE A 262 3.99 -10.96 6.74
CA ILE A 262 4.39 -10.67 5.37
C ILE A 262 5.03 -11.93 4.80
N GLY A 263 4.55 -12.38 3.64
CA GLY A 263 5.10 -13.54 2.97
C GLY A 263 6.61 -13.42 2.82
N LYS A 264 7.36 -14.43 3.29
CA LYS A 264 8.77 -14.58 2.95
C LYS A 264 8.87 -14.96 1.48
N LEU A 265 9.78 -14.31 0.76
CA LEU A 265 10.31 -14.87 -0.49
C LEU A 265 11.23 -16.02 -0.10
N ASN A 266 10.68 -17.22 0.02
CA ASN A 266 11.50 -18.41 -0.15
C ASN A 266 11.75 -18.56 -1.67
N ASP A 267 12.97 -18.88 -2.06
CA ASP A 267 13.42 -19.20 -3.43
C ASP A 267 12.75 -20.46 -4.02
N GLU A 268 11.54 -20.80 -3.58
CA GLU A 268 10.87 -22.01 -4.00
C GLU A 268 10.16 -21.76 -5.33
N LYS A 269 10.64 -22.53 -6.30
CA LYS A 269 10.14 -22.80 -7.66
C LYS A 269 8.67 -23.24 -7.66
N ALA A 270 7.75 -22.43 -7.15
CA ALA A 270 6.33 -22.68 -7.27
C ALA A 270 5.91 -22.34 -8.69
N LYS A 271 5.68 -23.36 -9.52
CA LYS A 271 5.09 -23.22 -10.85
C LYS A 271 3.80 -22.40 -10.75
N PRO A 272 3.56 -21.43 -11.65
CA PRO A 272 2.30 -20.71 -11.67
C PRO A 272 1.19 -21.72 -11.97
N LYS A 273 0.33 -22.01 -10.99
CA LYS A 273 -0.93 -22.69 -11.26
C LYS A 273 -1.83 -21.68 -11.97
N SER A 274 -1.98 -21.82 -13.27
CA SER A 274 -3.07 -21.15 -13.98
C SER A 274 -4.38 -21.70 -13.42
N ALA A 275 -5.18 -20.86 -12.78
CA ALA A 275 -6.52 -21.22 -12.38
C ALA A 275 -7.45 -20.05 -12.70
N TYR A 276 -7.88 -20.00 -13.96
CA TYR A 276 -9.27 -19.63 -14.20
C TYR A 276 -10.12 -20.75 -13.61
N SER A 277 -10.72 -20.51 -12.44
CA SER A 277 -11.80 -21.36 -11.94
C SER A 277 -12.73 -20.52 -11.07
N THR A 278 -13.91 -20.27 -11.60
CA THR A 278 -15.11 -19.88 -10.88
C THR A 278 -15.40 -20.84 -9.72
N GLN A 279 -15.93 -20.31 -8.62
CA GLN A 279 -16.57 -20.99 -7.48
C GLN A 279 -15.67 -21.89 -6.60
N ASN A 280 -15.22 -21.37 -5.47
CA ASN A 280 -15.83 -21.66 -4.16
C ASN A 280 -15.10 -20.93 -3.03
N LEU A 281 -15.90 -20.33 -2.16
CA LEU A 281 -15.50 -19.66 -0.93
C LEU A 281 -15.05 -20.74 0.09
N THR A 282 -13.77 -20.74 0.45
CA THR A 282 -13.31 -21.37 1.70
C THR A 282 -12.34 -20.42 2.39
N LEU A 283 -12.89 -19.64 3.32
CA LEU A 283 -12.17 -18.99 4.41
C LEU A 283 -11.57 -20.10 5.29
N PHE A 284 -10.23 -20.14 5.39
CA PHE A 284 -9.44 -20.35 6.61
C PHE A 284 -7.99 -20.75 6.26
N ASN A 285 -7.06 -20.16 7.02
CA ASN A 285 -5.68 -20.56 7.27
C ASN A 285 -4.64 -20.46 6.13
N GLY A 286 -3.83 -19.41 6.25
CA GLY A 286 -2.40 -19.45 5.93
C GLY A 286 -2.06 -19.60 4.46
N ILE A 287 -2.08 -18.50 3.71
CA ILE A 287 -1.45 -18.45 2.39
C ILE A 287 -0.48 -17.27 2.36
N ALA A 288 0.80 -17.61 2.53
CA ALA A 288 1.93 -16.79 2.14
C ALA A 288 2.12 -16.93 0.63
N LEU A 289 2.44 -15.85 -0.09
CA LEU A 289 3.25 -15.91 -1.33
C LEU A 289 3.52 -14.51 -1.96
N GLY A 290 4.75 -14.01 -1.77
CA GLY A 290 5.46 -13.17 -2.75
C GLY A 290 5.19 -11.66 -2.73
N ILE A 291 6.24 -10.86 -2.97
CA ILE A 291 6.24 -9.42 -3.33
C ILE A 291 7.21 -9.28 -4.50
N VAL A 292 6.76 -9.12 -5.76
CA VAL A 292 7.68 -9.08 -6.91
C VAL A 292 7.26 -8.17 -8.05
N VAL A 293 5.98 -7.99 -8.43
CA VAL A 293 5.75 -7.52 -9.81
C VAL A 293 5.77 -5.99 -10.01
N VAL A 294 5.63 -5.18 -8.96
CA VAL A 294 5.48 -3.72 -9.11
C VAL A 294 6.80 -2.93 -9.06
N GLY A 295 7.85 -3.47 -8.43
CA GLY A 295 9.05 -2.71 -8.06
C GLY A 295 10.19 -2.63 -9.09
N MET A 296 10.05 -3.18 -10.29
CA MET A 296 11.10 -3.07 -11.33
C MET A 296 10.68 -2.23 -12.54
N LEU A 297 9.44 -1.73 -12.54
CA LEU A 297 8.85 -0.98 -13.65
C LEU A 297 9.15 0.52 -13.57
N LEU A 298 9.21 1.07 -12.37
CA LEU A 298 9.38 2.50 -12.13
C LEU A 298 10.79 2.99 -12.53
N ILE A 299 11.86 2.20 -12.51
CA ILE A 299 13.20 2.57 -13.04
C ILE A 299 13.15 2.71 -14.55
N TYR A 300 12.42 1.81 -15.23
CA TYR A 300 12.23 1.88 -16.67
C TYR A 300 11.52 3.19 -17.03
N PHE A 301 10.49 3.58 -16.27
CA PHE A 301 9.78 4.84 -16.47
C PHE A 301 10.52 6.08 -15.96
N MET A 302 11.32 6.00 -14.89
CA MET A 302 12.16 7.10 -14.42
C MET A 302 13.35 7.35 -15.35
N LYS A 303 13.91 6.30 -15.97
CA LYS A 303 14.89 6.45 -17.06
C LYS A 303 14.24 7.03 -18.32
N GLN A 304 13.03 6.59 -18.68
CA GLN A 304 12.29 7.18 -19.81
C GLN A 304 11.93 8.64 -19.53
N GLN A 305 11.45 9.01 -18.34
CA GLN A 305 11.14 10.40 -17.99
C GLN A 305 12.35 11.32 -17.88
N ASN A 306 13.50 10.80 -17.45
CA ASN A 306 14.74 11.59 -17.44
C ASN A 306 15.31 11.79 -18.86
N ASN A 307 14.87 10.99 -19.84
CA ASN A 307 15.29 11.11 -21.24
C ASN A 307 14.20 11.72 -22.15
N GLU A 308 12.94 11.72 -21.74
CA GLU A 308 11.80 12.29 -22.48
C GLU A 308 10.82 12.91 -21.48
N ASN A 309 10.54 14.20 -21.65
CA ASN A 309 9.45 14.87 -20.95
C ASN A 309 8.14 14.16 -21.36
N PRO A 310 7.43 13.47 -20.45
CA PRO A 310 6.21 12.71 -20.79
C PRO A 310 5.03 13.64 -21.14
N LEU A 311 5.21 14.96 -21.02
CA LEU A 311 4.20 16.00 -21.23
C LEU A 311 4.45 16.88 -22.46
N ASN A 312 5.25 16.43 -23.43
CA ASN A 312 5.27 17.06 -24.75
C ASN A 312 4.28 16.37 -25.71
N PRO A 313 3.08 16.93 -25.95
CA PRO A 313 2.36 16.64 -27.16
C PRO A 313 3.03 17.46 -28.26
N THR A 314 4.12 16.95 -28.86
CA THR A 314 4.50 17.46 -30.18
C THR A 314 3.48 16.93 -31.18
N LEU A 315 2.37 17.67 -31.25
CA LEU A 315 1.58 17.86 -32.45
C LEU A 315 2.54 18.19 -33.61
N ASN A 316 2.54 17.27 -34.57
CA ASN A 316 2.87 17.30 -36.00
C ASN A 316 3.25 18.62 -36.69
N PRO A 317 3.93 18.50 -37.83
CA PRO A 317 3.25 18.71 -39.12
C PRO A 317 2.87 17.41 -39.84
#